data_AF-A0A6J4HT77-F1
#
_entry.id   AF-A0A6J4HT77-F1
#
_cell.length_a   1.000
_cell.length_b   1.000
_cell.length_c   1.000
_cell.angle_alpha   90.00
_cell.angle_beta   90.00
_cell.angle_gamma   90.00
#
_symmetry.space_group_name_H-M   'P 1'
#
loop_
_entity.id
_entity.type
_entity.pdbx_description
1 polymer ?
#
loop_
_entity_poly.entity_id
_entity_poly.type
_entity_poly.pdbx_seq_one_letter_code
_entity_poly.pdbx_strand_id
1 'polypeptide(L)'
;MPGDLTDHYDPTAKVLRLSDSTYASPSVAALGVVAHEVGHAVQDATAYVPMRLRQGLVPVAGFGSNLGYLLFFAGLVMQATALAVVGLALFSSAALFALVTLPVEFNASRRALALLQDTRLLASGEAPLAKEVLDAAALTYVAGFAQALSQVFYFLHLLLAQRAHSEE
;
A
#
# COMPACT_ATOMS: atom_id res chain seq x y z
N MET A 1 3.68 20.53 5.01
CA MET A 1 5.10 20.17 5.19
C MET A 1 5.77 20.35 3.84
N PRO A 2 7.00 20.88 3.76
CA PRO A 2 7.71 20.99 2.49
C PRO A 2 7.90 19.59 1.88
N GLY A 3 7.31 19.33 0.72
CA GLY A 3 7.43 18.06 0.00
C GLY A 3 6.14 17.66 -0.70
N ASP A 4 6.25 17.19 -1.94
CA ASP A 4 5.15 16.62 -2.71
C ASP A 4 4.81 15.21 -2.20
N LEU A 5 3.50 14.87 -2.16
CA LEU A 5 2.98 13.53 -1.87
C LEU A 5 3.31 13.00 -0.45
N THR A 6 3.42 13.90 0.53
CA THR A 6 3.60 13.53 1.94
C THR A 6 2.28 13.46 2.73
N ASP A 7 1.16 13.58 2.02
CA ASP A 7 -0.19 13.58 2.57
C ASP A 7 -0.54 12.22 3.17
N HIS A 8 -0.84 12.20 4.46
CA HIS A 8 -1.33 10.99 5.14
C HIS A 8 -2.02 11.30 6.47
N TYR A 9 -2.90 10.40 6.86
CA TYR A 9 -3.39 10.26 8.22
C TYR A 9 -2.39 9.48 9.09
N ASP A 10 -2.01 10.07 10.24
CA ASP A 10 -1.17 9.44 11.25
C ASP A 10 -2.07 8.86 12.37
N PRO A 11 -2.26 7.52 12.46
CA PRO A 11 -3.11 6.90 13.46
C PRO A 11 -2.53 6.91 14.88
N THR A 12 -1.24 7.24 15.04
CA THR A 12 -0.60 7.32 16.37
C THR A 12 -0.82 8.69 16.96
N ALA A 13 -0.53 9.73 16.17
CA ALA A 13 -0.73 11.13 16.59
C ALA A 13 -2.19 11.61 16.39
N LYS A 14 -3.02 10.84 15.68
CA LYS A 14 -4.41 11.19 15.32
C LYS A 14 -4.51 12.52 14.56
N VAL A 15 -3.56 12.77 13.66
CA VAL A 15 -3.52 14.01 12.85
C VAL A 15 -3.50 13.69 11.36
N LEU A 16 -4.07 14.59 10.56
CA LEU A 16 -3.86 14.60 9.11
C LEU A 16 -2.65 15.49 8.84
N ARG A 17 -1.70 14.96 8.08
CA ARG A 17 -0.54 15.71 7.60
C ARG A 17 -0.76 15.98 6.12
N LEU A 18 -0.71 17.25 5.73
CA LEU A 18 -0.89 17.66 4.35
C LEU A 18 0.40 18.29 3.81
N SER A 19 0.70 17.99 2.55
CA SER A 19 1.75 18.62 1.77
C SER A 19 1.41 20.08 1.50
N ASP A 20 2.42 20.90 1.26
CA ASP A 20 2.19 22.30 0.90
C ASP A 20 1.47 22.42 -0.45
N SER A 21 1.69 21.46 -1.37
CA SER A 21 1.02 21.41 -2.68
C SER A 21 -0.46 21.04 -2.58
N THR A 22 -0.86 20.16 -1.65
CA THR A 22 -2.28 19.90 -1.37
C THR A 22 -2.92 21.05 -0.59
N TYR A 23 -2.23 21.61 0.41
CA TYR A 23 -2.76 22.71 1.22
C TYR A 23 -2.99 24.00 0.43
N ALA A 24 -2.09 24.35 -0.48
CA ALA A 24 -2.14 25.61 -1.23
C ALA A 24 -2.94 25.53 -2.55
N SER A 25 -3.48 24.37 -2.93
CA SER A 25 -4.12 24.14 -4.22
C SER A 25 -5.66 24.06 -4.11
N PRO A 26 -6.42 25.01 -4.68
CA PRO A 26 -7.88 24.92 -4.76
C PRO A 26 -8.28 24.05 -5.96
N SER A 27 -8.05 22.73 -5.88
CA SER A 27 -8.34 21.79 -6.96
C SER A 27 -9.13 20.57 -6.50
N VAL A 28 -9.88 19.96 -7.43
CA VAL A 28 -10.62 18.70 -7.18
C VAL A 28 -9.68 17.59 -6.73
N ALA A 29 -8.44 17.55 -7.24
CA ALA A 29 -7.43 16.59 -6.83
C ALA A 29 -7.00 16.79 -5.37
N ALA A 30 -6.67 18.02 -4.97
CA ALA A 30 -6.30 18.34 -3.59
C ALA A 30 -7.45 18.01 -2.61
N LEU A 31 -8.68 18.36 -2.99
CA LEU A 31 -9.87 18.05 -2.20
C LEU A 31 -10.10 16.53 -2.08
N GLY A 32 -9.86 15.78 -3.16
CA GLY A 32 -9.89 14.32 -3.18
C GLY A 32 -8.87 13.69 -2.22
N VAL A 33 -7.62 14.17 -2.24
CA VAL A 33 -6.56 13.71 -1.32
C VAL A 33 -6.95 13.96 0.14
N VAL A 34 -7.37 15.18 0.47
CA VAL A 34 -7.81 15.51 1.85
C VAL A 34 -8.97 14.61 2.28
N ALA A 35 -9.97 14.42 1.42
CA ALA A 35 -11.12 13.55 1.73
C ALA A 35 -10.72 12.07 1.89
N HIS A 36 -9.72 11.59 1.13
CA HIS A 36 -9.15 10.25 1.28
C HIS A 36 -8.48 10.07 2.65
N GLU A 37 -7.70 11.06 3.09
CA GLU A 37 -7.08 11.04 4.42
C GLU A 37 -8.10 11.12 5.56
N VAL A 38 -9.18 11.88 5.37
CA VAL A 38 -10.33 11.84 6.28
C VAL A 38 -10.96 10.44 6.28
N GLY A 39 -11.04 9.78 5.13
CA GLY A 39 -11.47 8.38 5.00
C GLY A 39 -10.66 7.44 5.90
N HIS A 40 -9.33 7.57 5.93
CA HIS A 40 -8.46 6.82 6.84
C HIS A 40 -8.70 7.15 8.30
N ALA A 41 -8.90 8.44 8.64
CA ALA A 41 -9.26 8.84 9.99
C ALA A 41 -10.59 8.21 10.46
N VAL A 42 -11.58 8.13 9.57
CA VAL A 42 -12.85 7.44 9.88
C VAL A 42 -12.65 5.93 10.02
N GLN A 43 -11.82 5.30 9.19
CA GLN A 43 -11.51 3.87 9.33
C GLN A 43 -10.88 3.56 10.69
N ASP A 44 -9.94 4.40 11.12
CA ASP A 44 -9.28 4.26 12.40
C ASP A 44 -10.26 4.47 13.56
N ALA A 45 -11.07 5.55 13.51
CA ALA A 45 -12.10 5.83 14.51
C ALA A 45 -13.19 4.74 14.60
N THR A 46 -13.50 4.05 13.49
CA THR A 46 -14.50 2.97 13.44
C THR A 46 -13.89 1.58 13.64
N ALA A 47 -12.60 1.50 13.99
CA ALA A 47 -11.88 0.24 14.16
C ALA A 47 -12.02 -0.72 12.96
N TYR A 48 -12.00 -0.17 11.74
CA TYR A 48 -12.15 -0.93 10.50
C TYR A 48 -11.09 -2.05 10.44
N VAL A 49 -11.55 -3.29 10.43
CA VAL A 49 -10.69 -4.47 10.65
C VAL A 49 -9.50 -4.53 9.68
N PRO A 50 -9.65 -4.32 8.35
CA PRO A 50 -8.52 -4.31 7.43
C PRO A 50 -7.46 -3.25 7.77
N MET A 51 -7.85 -2.08 8.27
CA MET A 51 -6.92 -1.03 8.69
C MET A 51 -6.08 -1.50 9.89
N ARG A 52 -6.71 -2.17 10.86
CA ARG A 52 -5.99 -2.74 12.02
C ARG A 52 -5.02 -3.87 11.62
N LEU A 53 -5.44 -4.72 10.68
CA LEU A 53 -4.57 -5.77 10.13
C LEU A 53 -3.37 -5.15 9.41
N ARG A 54 -3.59 -4.16 8.54
CA ARG A 54 -2.52 -3.41 7.86
C ARG A 54 -1.52 -2.84 8.87
N GLN A 55 -2.00 -2.13 9.89
CA GLN A 55 -1.17 -1.53 10.93
C GLN A 55 -0.28 -2.56 11.65
N GLY A 56 -0.85 -3.73 12.00
CA GLY A 56 -0.08 -4.81 12.62
C GLY A 56 0.96 -5.47 11.70
N LEU A 57 0.74 -5.43 10.38
CA LEU A 57 1.64 -6.01 9.39
C LEU A 57 2.79 -5.09 8.98
N VAL A 58 2.74 -3.78 9.25
CA VAL A 58 3.81 -2.82 8.90
C VAL A 58 5.21 -3.28 9.33
N PRO A 59 5.47 -3.66 10.60
CA PRO A 59 6.81 -4.10 11.01
C PRO A 59 7.22 -5.41 10.33
N VAL A 60 6.26 -6.32 10.11
CA VAL A 60 6.50 -7.62 9.46
C VAL A 60 6.88 -7.42 8.00
N ALA A 61 6.17 -6.54 7.27
CA ALA A 61 6.47 -6.23 5.89
C ALA A 61 7.83 -5.52 5.77
N GLY A 62 8.09 -4.50 6.60
CA GLY A 62 9.35 -3.76 6.56
C GLY A 62 10.57 -4.63 6.87
N PHE A 63 10.53 -5.40 7.97
CA PHE A 63 11.62 -6.27 8.37
C PHE A 63 11.70 -7.53 7.49
N GLY A 64 10.57 -8.19 7.26
CA GLY A 64 10.46 -9.43 6.51
C GLY A 64 10.86 -9.27 5.05
N SER A 65 10.52 -8.16 4.38
CA SER A 65 10.94 -7.94 2.99
C SER A 65 12.44 -7.68 2.85
N ASN A 66 13.02 -6.84 3.72
CA ASN A 66 14.46 -6.55 3.67
C ASN A 66 15.30 -7.78 4.05
N LEU A 67 14.97 -8.42 5.18
CA LEU A 67 15.67 -9.63 5.61
C LEU A 67 15.42 -10.79 4.64
N GLY A 68 14.18 -10.93 4.14
CA GLY A 68 13.80 -11.97 3.20
C GLY A 68 14.60 -11.88 1.90
N TYR A 69 14.76 -10.67 1.35
CA TYR A 69 15.62 -10.43 0.19
C TYR A 69 17.07 -10.87 0.46
N LEU A 70 17.66 -10.43 1.58
CA LEU A 70 19.03 -10.79 1.96
C LEU A 70 19.23 -12.30 2.12
N LEU A 71 18.33 -12.97 2.86
CA LEU A 71 18.39 -14.41 3.09
C LEU A 71 18.15 -15.21 1.81
N PHE A 72 17.27 -14.72 0.92
CA PHE A 72 17.03 -15.35 -0.36
C PHE A 72 18.32 -15.42 -1.18
N PHE A 73 18.95 -14.27 -1.43
CA PHE A 73 20.19 -14.21 -2.21
C PHE A 73 21.39 -14.87 -1.52
N ALA A 74 21.52 -14.74 -0.19
CA ALA A 74 22.53 -15.48 0.56
C ALA A 74 22.35 -16.99 0.40
N GLY A 75 21.11 -17.48 0.45
CA GLY A 75 20.78 -18.88 0.20
C GLY A 75 21.13 -19.33 -1.23
N LEU A 76 20.89 -18.50 -2.24
CA LEU A 76 21.30 -18.80 -3.62
C LEU A 76 22.82 -18.91 -3.74
N VAL A 77 23.57 -17.92 -3.25
CA VAL A 77 25.04 -17.85 -3.36
C VAL A 77 25.71 -19.00 -2.59
N MET A 78 25.22 -19.30 -1.39
CA MET A 78 25.76 -20.38 -0.55
C MET A 78 25.27 -21.77 -0.98
N GLN A 79 24.45 -21.87 -2.03
CA GLN A 79 23.76 -23.10 -2.42
C GLN A 79 22.94 -23.73 -1.27
N ALA A 80 22.47 -22.91 -0.33
CA ALA A 80 21.67 -23.33 0.82
C ALA A 80 20.18 -23.14 0.50
N THR A 81 19.57 -24.12 -0.17
CA THR A 81 18.17 -24.05 -0.62
C THR A 81 17.18 -23.78 0.52
N ALA A 82 17.41 -24.35 1.71
CA ALA A 82 16.56 -24.09 2.88
C ALA A 82 16.59 -22.61 3.30
N LEU A 83 17.76 -21.98 3.25
CA LEU A 83 17.94 -20.56 3.56
C LEU A 83 17.21 -19.68 2.51
N ALA A 84 17.33 -20.05 1.23
CA ALA A 84 16.63 -19.35 0.16
C ALA A 84 15.09 -19.46 0.30
N VAL A 85 14.57 -20.63 0.67
CA VAL A 85 13.13 -20.83 0.96
C VAL A 85 12.65 -19.93 2.10
N VAL A 86 13.43 -19.85 3.20
CA VAL A 86 13.11 -18.96 4.33
C VAL A 86 13.10 -17.50 3.89
N GLY A 87 14.09 -17.10 3.08
CA GLY A 87 14.14 -15.77 2.49
C GLY A 87 12.91 -15.43 1.64
N LEU A 88 12.50 -16.35 0.76
CA LEU A 88 11.30 -16.19 -0.07
C LEU A 88 10.02 -16.09 0.78
N ALA A 89 9.89 -16.92 1.82
CA ALA A 89 8.75 -16.90 2.72
C ALA A 89 8.64 -15.55 3.45
N LEU A 90 9.76 -15.04 3.98
CA LEU A 90 9.82 -13.71 4.60
C LEU A 90 9.54 -12.60 3.60
N PHE A 91 10.11 -12.66 2.39
CA PHE A 91 9.89 -11.66 1.36
C PHE A 91 8.41 -11.58 0.93
N SER A 92 7.71 -12.71 0.91
CA SER A 92 6.28 -12.81 0.58
C SER A 92 5.37 -12.04 1.54
N SER A 93 5.87 -11.63 2.72
CA SER A 93 5.16 -10.73 3.62
C SER A 93 4.84 -9.35 2.99
N ALA A 94 5.65 -8.86 2.05
CA ALA A 94 5.34 -7.64 1.28
C ALA A 94 4.08 -7.81 0.43
N ALA A 95 3.95 -8.94 -0.26
CA ALA A 95 2.78 -9.22 -1.08
C ALA A 95 1.52 -9.37 -0.21
N LEU A 96 1.64 -10.01 0.96
CA LEU A 96 0.55 -10.08 1.94
C LEU A 96 0.15 -8.68 2.45
N PHE A 97 1.11 -7.83 2.79
CA PHE A 97 0.85 -6.47 3.23
C PHE A 97 0.15 -5.64 2.15
N ALA A 98 0.61 -5.73 0.90
CA ALA A 98 -0.03 -5.06 -0.23
C ALA A 98 -1.47 -5.56 -0.44
N LEU A 99 -1.71 -6.87 -0.34
CA LEU A 99 -3.05 -7.46 -0.44
C LEU A 99 -4.01 -6.93 0.64
N VAL A 100 -3.56 -6.89 1.90
CA VAL A 100 -4.35 -6.37 3.03
C VAL A 100 -4.58 -4.86 2.93
N THR A 101 -3.69 -4.15 2.25
CA THR A 101 -3.81 -2.69 2.03
C THR A 101 -4.92 -2.36 1.03
N LEU A 102 -5.14 -3.18 -0.02
CA LEU A 102 -6.18 -2.94 -1.03
C LEU A 102 -7.57 -2.60 -0.45
N PRO A 103 -8.18 -3.43 0.43
CA PRO A 103 -9.50 -3.12 0.98
C PRO A 103 -9.52 -1.88 1.88
N VAL A 104 -8.37 -1.44 2.42
CA VAL A 104 -8.24 -0.19 3.17
C VAL A 104 -8.37 0.98 2.20
N GLU A 105 -7.60 0.97 1.12
CA GLU A 105 -7.54 2.07 0.16
C GLU A 105 -8.85 2.22 -0.61
N PHE A 106 -9.43 1.13 -1.12
CA PHE A 106 -10.74 1.18 -1.78
C PHE A 106 -11.86 1.65 -0.84
N ASN A 107 -11.79 1.31 0.45
CA ASN A 107 -12.79 1.76 1.41
C ASN A 107 -12.60 3.25 1.76
N ALA A 108 -11.37 3.74 1.88
CA ALA A 108 -11.07 5.15 2.11
C ALA A 108 -11.56 5.99 0.93
N SER A 109 -11.26 5.59 -0.31
CA SER A 109 -11.70 6.28 -1.52
C SER A 109 -13.23 6.35 -1.65
N ARG A 110 -13.94 5.27 -1.31
CA ARG A 110 -15.43 5.30 -1.29
C ARG A 110 -15.99 6.27 -0.25
N ARG A 111 -15.38 6.31 0.95
CA ARG A 111 -15.78 7.25 2.01
C ARG A 111 -15.47 8.69 1.61
N ALA A 112 -14.33 8.92 0.97
CA ALA A 112 -13.94 10.23 0.47
C ALA A 112 -14.97 10.76 -0.53
N LEU A 113 -15.35 9.96 -1.53
CA LEU A 113 -16.35 10.37 -2.51
C LEU A 113 -17.70 10.69 -1.88
N ALA A 114 -18.16 9.85 -0.95
CA ALA A 114 -19.42 10.08 -0.22
C ALA A 114 -19.36 11.39 0.59
N LEU A 115 -18.26 11.62 1.32
CA LEU A 115 -18.05 12.85 2.10
C LEU A 115 -18.12 14.09 1.21
N LEU A 116 -17.45 14.06 0.05
CA LEU A 116 -17.43 15.20 -0.87
C LEU A 116 -18.80 15.50 -1.48
N GLN A 117 -19.60 14.46 -1.74
CA GLN A 117 -20.97 14.61 -2.23
C GLN A 117 -21.91 15.15 -1.14
N ASP A 118 -21.82 14.62 0.09
CA ASP A 118 -22.68 15.00 1.21
C ASP A 118 -22.44 16.44 1.69
N THR A 119 -21.17 16.86 1.69
CA THR A 119 -20.76 18.20 2.15
C THR A 119 -20.96 19.29 1.11
N ARG A 120 -21.31 18.93 -0.14
CA ARG A 120 -21.44 19.86 -1.27
C ARG A 120 -20.21 20.73 -1.49
N LEU A 121 -19.02 20.19 -1.17
CA LEU A 121 -17.74 20.86 -1.41
C LEU A 121 -17.32 20.82 -2.88
N LEU A 122 -17.94 19.95 -3.67
CA LEU A 122 -17.75 19.86 -5.12
C LEU A 122 -18.75 20.75 -5.85
N ALA A 123 -18.28 21.49 -6.84
CA ALA A 123 -19.13 22.23 -7.75
C ALA A 123 -19.90 21.28 -8.69
N SER A 124 -20.95 21.82 -9.33
CA SER A 124 -21.75 21.08 -10.32
C SER A 124 -20.85 20.52 -11.42
N GLY A 125 -20.80 19.19 -11.53
CA GLY A 125 -19.99 18.49 -12.54
C GLY A 125 -18.60 18.05 -12.09
N GLU A 126 -18.16 18.35 -10.86
CA GLU A 126 -16.84 17.92 -10.36
C GLU A 126 -16.84 16.52 -9.71
N ALA A 127 -18.01 15.98 -9.37
CA ALA A 127 -18.12 14.64 -8.77
C ALA A 127 -17.52 13.50 -9.60
N PRO A 128 -17.69 13.45 -10.94
CA PRO A 128 -16.99 12.48 -11.79
C PRO A 128 -15.46 12.64 -11.73
N LEU A 129 -14.96 13.88 -11.73
CA LEU A 129 -13.52 14.17 -11.67
C LEU A 129 -12.93 13.73 -10.33
N ALA A 130 -13.62 14.00 -9.23
CA ALA A 130 -13.21 13.54 -7.90
C ALA A 130 -13.15 12.00 -7.83
N LYS A 131 -14.14 11.33 -8.44
CA LYS A 131 -14.14 9.87 -8.53
C LYS A 131 -12.95 9.35 -9.32
N GLU A 132 -12.64 9.95 -10.47
CA GLU A 132 -11.49 9.54 -11.30
C GLU A 132 -10.16 9.67 -10.55
N VAL A 133 -9.96 10.76 -9.80
CA VAL A 133 -8.76 10.94 -8.97
C VAL A 133 -8.66 9.85 -7.90
N LEU A 134 -9.76 9.58 -7.20
CA LEU A 134 -9.80 8.57 -6.13
C LEU A 134 -9.62 7.14 -6.67
N ASP A 135 -10.21 6.84 -7.83
CA ASP A 135 -10.01 5.56 -8.52
C ASP A 135 -8.55 5.40 -8.96
N ALA A 136 -7.95 6.46 -9.52
CA ALA A 136 -6.54 6.46 -9.93
C ALA A 136 -5.62 6.21 -8.73
N ALA A 137 -5.88 6.85 -7.59
CA ALA A 137 -5.15 6.59 -6.35
C ALA A 137 -5.27 5.11 -5.93
N ALA A 138 -6.46 4.54 -5.94
CA ALA A 138 -6.66 3.13 -5.60
C ALA A 138 -5.94 2.17 -6.58
N LEU A 139 -5.89 2.50 -7.87
CA LEU A 139 -5.15 1.72 -8.87
C LEU A 139 -3.64 1.69 -8.62
N THR A 140 -3.04 2.71 -8.00
CA THR A 140 -1.62 2.68 -7.62
C THR A 140 -1.32 1.55 -6.62
N TYR A 141 -2.24 1.27 -5.70
CA TYR A 141 -2.11 0.16 -4.76
C TYR A 141 -2.29 -1.20 -5.43
N VAL A 142 -3.19 -1.29 -6.43
CA VAL A 142 -3.33 -2.50 -7.25
C VAL A 142 -2.04 -2.78 -8.01
N ALA A 143 -1.43 -1.76 -8.62
CA ALA A 143 -0.14 -1.89 -9.29
C ALA A 143 0.97 -2.32 -8.32
N GLY A 144 1.03 -1.73 -7.12
CA GLY A 144 1.98 -2.13 -6.08
C GLY A 144 1.82 -3.59 -5.65
N PHE A 145 0.58 -4.07 -5.52
CA PHE A 145 0.30 -5.48 -5.23
C PHE A 145 0.72 -6.40 -6.37
N ALA A 146 0.41 -6.05 -7.61
CA ALA A 146 0.82 -6.83 -8.79
C ALA A 146 2.34 -6.92 -8.91
N GLN A 147 3.06 -5.82 -8.63
CA GLN A 147 4.52 -5.80 -8.59
C GLN A 147 5.06 -6.74 -7.50
N ALA A 148 4.51 -6.67 -6.28
CA ALA A 148 4.94 -7.56 -5.19
C ALA A 148 4.73 -9.04 -5.53
N LEU A 149 3.59 -9.39 -6.15
CA LEU A 149 3.33 -10.75 -6.63
C LEU A 149 4.30 -11.17 -7.73
N SER A 150 4.56 -10.31 -8.70
CA SER A 150 5.52 -10.59 -9.78
C SER A 150 6.91 -10.91 -9.22
N GLN A 151 7.35 -10.16 -8.21
CA GLN A 151 8.63 -10.39 -7.57
C GLN A 151 8.69 -11.72 -6.81
N VAL A 152 7.60 -12.10 -6.11
CA VAL A 152 7.50 -13.41 -5.45
C VAL A 152 7.57 -14.54 -6.48
N PHE A 153 6.85 -14.44 -7.59
CA PHE A 153 6.91 -15.45 -8.65
C PHE A 153 8.28 -15.53 -9.31
N TYR A 154 8.94 -14.39 -9.51
CA TYR A 154 10.30 -14.35 -10.03
C TYR A 154 11.29 -15.09 -9.11
N PHE A 155 11.27 -14.83 -7.81
CA PHE A 155 12.12 -15.54 -6.85
C PHE A 155 11.79 -17.04 -6.72
N LEU A 156 10.49 -17.39 -6.77
CA LEU A 156 10.08 -18.78 -6.82
C LEU A 156 10.65 -19.50 -8.06
N HIS A 157 10.57 -18.85 -9.23
CA HIS A 157 11.12 -19.40 -10.47
C HIS A 157 12.64 -19.63 -10.38
N LEU A 158 13.39 -18.65 -9.87
CA LEU A 158 14.84 -18.80 -9.65
C LEU A 158 15.17 -19.98 -8.73
N LEU A 159 14.41 -20.13 -7.65
CA LEU A 159 14.61 -21.21 -6.69
C LEU A 159 14.34 -22.60 -7.29
N LEU A 160 13.31 -22.72 -8.14
CA LEU A 160 13.00 -23.96 -8.84
C LEU A 160 14.08 -24.31 -9.87
N ALA A 161 14.59 -23.31 -10.61
CA ALA A 161 15.67 -23.51 -11.58
C ALA A 161 16.96 -24.00 -10.92
N GLN A 162 17.32 -23.47 -9.74
CA GLN A 162 18.50 -23.92 -9.00
C GLN A 162 18.39 -25.40 -8.58
N ARG A 163 17.22 -25.85 -8.14
CA ARG A 163 17.00 -27.24 -7.72
C ARG A 163 17.18 -28.22 -8.88
N ALA A 164 16.67 -27.87 -10.05
CA ALA A 164 16.82 -28.71 -11.25
C ALA A 164 18.30 -28.95 -11.59
N HIS A 165 19.15 -27.93 -11.46
CA HIS A 165 20.60 -28.06 -11.69
C HIS A 165 21.35 -28.82 -10.60
N SER A 166 20.83 -28.90 -9.37
CA SER A 166 21.49 -29.67 -8.30
C SER A 166 21.19 -31.17 -8.34
N GLU A 167 20.24 -31.61 -9.17
CA GLU A 167 19.85 -33.02 -9.34
C GLU A 167 20.51 -33.68 -10.57
N GLU A 168 21.27 -32.93 -11.38
CA GLU A 168 22.12 -33.41 -12.49
C GLU A 168 23.58 -33.63 -12.06
#